data_AF-R6ZGK6-F1
#
_entry.id   AF-R6ZGK6-F1
#
_cell.length_a   1.000
_cell.length_b   1.000
_cell.length_c   1.000
_cell.angle_alpha   90.00
_cell.angle_beta   90.00
_cell.angle_gamma   90.00
#
_symmetry.space_group_name_H-M   'P 1'
#
loop_
_entity.id
_entity.type
_entity.pdbx_description
1 polymer ?
#
loop_
_entity_poly.entity_id
_entity_poly.type
_entity_poly.pdbx_seq_one_letter_code
_entity_poly.pdbx_strand_id
1 'polypeptide(L)'
;MYTIQANASGTRSIDVSEKHLETIEKYSLFQQLIDSNGIVDETVLDKLKLNIRSLIASMEENSKDLLDLCIDVIYHNNMKAFGLHQLILLYIKWEREKEEKEDNEDESTEETHNS
;
A
#
# COMPACT_ATOMS: atom_id res chain seq x y z
N MET A 1 4.83 -10.58 5.81
CA MET A 1 4.49 -9.46 6.71
C MET A 1 5.66 -8.50 6.72
N TYR A 2 5.39 -7.21 6.55
CA TYR A 2 6.36 -6.13 6.46
C TYR A 2 6.20 -5.18 7.65
N THR A 3 7.22 -4.37 7.92
CA THR A 3 7.15 -3.32 8.95
C THR A 3 7.71 -2.04 8.37
N ILE A 4 6.96 -0.94 8.52
CA ILE A 4 7.41 0.40 8.14
C ILE A 4 7.76 1.24 9.36
N GLN A 5 8.74 2.11 9.20
CA GLN A 5 9.07 3.13 10.18
C GLN A 5 8.06 4.27 10.11
N ALA A 6 7.58 4.75 11.26
CA ALA A 6 6.54 5.78 11.34
C ALA A 6 7.05 7.16 11.81
N ASN A 7 8.33 7.25 12.20
CA ASN A 7 8.98 8.51 12.56
C ASN A 7 10.48 8.46 12.28
N ALA A 8 11.14 9.61 12.09
CA ALA A 8 12.56 9.68 11.73
C ALA A 8 13.52 8.96 12.72
N SER A 9 13.18 8.90 14.02
CA SER A 9 14.01 8.25 15.03
C SER A 9 13.91 6.71 15.06
N GLY A 10 12.99 6.09 14.32
CA GLY A 10 12.84 4.64 14.28
C GLY A 10 12.13 4.02 15.48
N THR A 11 11.64 4.84 16.41
CA THR A 11 11.03 4.37 17.67
C THR A 11 9.55 4.02 17.52
N ARG A 12 8.94 4.36 16.38
CA ARG A 12 7.56 4.02 16.04
C ARG A 12 7.55 3.25 14.73
N SER A 13 6.76 2.20 14.70
CA SER A 13 6.54 1.37 13.52
C SER A 13 5.05 1.10 13.31
N ILE A 14 4.73 0.58 12.12
CA ILE A 14 3.42 0.08 11.73
C ILE A 14 3.66 -1.22 10.96
N ASP A 15 2.91 -2.27 11.29
CA ASP A 15 2.96 -3.54 10.59
C ASP A 15 2.03 -3.52 9.38
N VAL A 16 2.52 -4.06 8.26
CA VAL A 16 1.82 -4.05 6.98
C VAL A 16 1.82 -5.48 6.44
N SER A 17 0.63 -6.07 6.31
CA SER A 17 0.48 -7.39 5.70
C SER A 17 0.54 -7.28 4.17
N GLU A 18 0.78 -8.40 3.49
CA GLU A 18 0.68 -8.45 2.03
C GLU A 18 -0.74 -8.14 1.56
N LYS A 19 -1.74 -8.63 2.29
CA LYS A 19 -3.16 -8.30 2.06
C LYS A 19 -3.44 -6.80 2.11
N HIS A 20 -2.72 -6.04 2.94
CA HIS A 20 -2.82 -4.56 2.96
C HIS A 20 -2.30 -3.95 1.65
N LEU A 21 -1.20 -4.48 1.10
CA LEU A 21 -0.61 -4.01 -0.16
C LEU A 21 -1.51 -4.35 -1.36
N GLU A 22 -2.04 -5.58 -1.41
CA GLU A 22 -3.06 -5.98 -2.39
C GLU A 22 -4.30 -5.09 -2.34
N THR A 23 -4.71 -4.68 -1.13
CA THR A 23 -5.86 -3.78 -0.95
C THR A 23 -5.54 -2.38 -1.46
N ILE A 24 -4.31 -1.88 -1.23
CA ILE A 24 -3.86 -0.59 -1.78
C ILE A 24 -3.88 -0.63 -3.31
N GLU A 25 -3.39 -1.72 -3.93
CA GLU A 25 -3.40 -1.94 -5.38
C GLU A 25 -4.83 -1.99 -5.93
N LYS A 26 -5.69 -2.84 -5.34
CA LYS A 26 -7.08 -3.06 -5.75
C LYS A 26 -7.89 -1.77 -5.85
N TYR A 27 -7.66 -0.83 -4.93
CA TYR A 27 -8.36 0.46 -4.91
C TYR A 27 -7.53 1.61 -5.49
N SER A 28 -6.33 1.33 -6.01
CA SER A 28 -5.41 2.30 -6.62
C SER A 28 -5.18 3.54 -5.75
N LEU A 29 -5.05 3.33 -4.43
CA LEU A 29 -5.14 4.40 -3.43
C LEU A 29 -4.08 5.51 -3.58
N PHE A 30 -2.97 5.22 -4.25
CA PHE A 30 -1.86 6.16 -4.42
C PHE A 30 -1.81 6.88 -5.78
N GLN A 31 -2.55 6.43 -6.80
CA GLN A 31 -2.43 6.96 -8.17
C GLN A 31 -2.76 8.46 -8.31
N GLN A 32 -3.59 9.01 -7.41
CA GLN A 32 -4.01 10.42 -7.43
C GLN A 32 -3.55 11.19 -6.20
N LEU A 33 -2.63 10.61 -5.42
CA LEU A 33 -2.33 11.12 -4.09
C LEU A 33 -1.17 12.13 -4.08
N ILE A 34 -0.17 11.93 -4.93
CA ILE A 34 1.06 12.71 -4.93
C ILE A 34 0.97 13.77 -6.04
N ASP A 35 1.22 15.02 -5.69
CA ASP A 35 1.29 16.10 -6.67
C ASP A 35 2.60 16.03 -7.48
N SER A 36 2.75 16.90 -8.48
CA SER A 36 3.93 16.96 -9.32
C SER A 36 5.25 17.24 -8.57
N ASN A 37 5.19 17.62 -7.29
CA ASN A 37 6.37 17.91 -6.48
C ASN A 37 6.88 16.70 -5.71
N GLY A 38 6.11 15.60 -5.64
CA GLY A 38 6.55 14.36 -5.00
C GLY A 38 6.55 14.39 -3.46
N ILE A 39 6.04 15.46 -2.84
CA ILE A 39 6.13 15.67 -1.38
C ILE A 39 4.91 15.05 -0.68
N VAL A 40 5.17 14.25 0.35
CA VAL A 40 4.14 13.71 1.24
C VAL A 40 4.13 14.51 2.54
N ASP A 41 3.04 15.26 2.76
CA ASP A 41 2.78 16.00 4.00
C ASP A 41 1.49 15.53 4.69
N GLU A 42 1.11 16.17 5.80
CA GLU A 42 -0.12 15.81 6.52
C GLU A 42 -1.38 16.09 5.69
N THR A 43 -1.35 17.10 4.82
CA THR A 43 -2.48 17.42 3.93
C THR A 43 -2.72 16.27 2.93
N VAL A 44 -1.64 15.67 2.42
CA VAL A 44 -1.71 14.49 1.56
C VAL A 44 -2.33 13.30 2.31
N LEU A 45 -1.90 13.06 3.55
CA LEU A 45 -2.49 12.01 4.39
C LEU A 45 -3.99 12.24 4.67
N ASP A 46 -4.40 13.48 4.91
CA ASP A 46 -5.80 13.82 5.14
C ASP A 46 -6.64 13.64 3.87
N LYS A 47 -6.11 13.99 2.69
CA LYS A 47 -6.74 13.71 1.40
C LYS A 47 -6.93 12.21 1.19
N LEU A 48 -5.93 11.38 1.47
CA LEU A 48 -6.05 9.92 1.40
C LEU A 48 -7.21 9.41 2.27
N LYS A 49 -7.27 9.87 3.52
CA LYS A 49 -8.34 9.50 4.47
C LYS A 49 -9.72 9.91 3.96
N LEU A 50 -9.86 11.10 3.38
CA LEU A 50 -11.12 11.56 2.78
C LEU A 50 -11.51 10.71 1.58
N ASN A 51 -10.58 10.42 0.68
CA ASN A 51 -10.82 9.58 -0.50
C ASN A 51 -11.31 8.18 -0.09
N ILE A 52 -10.65 7.56 0.90
CA ILE A 52 -11.06 6.25 1.42
C ILE A 52 -12.45 6.32 2.08
N ARG A 53 -12.76 7.37 2.84
CA ARG A 53 -14.10 7.54 3.42
C ARG A 53 -15.18 7.66 2.34
N SER A 54 -14.92 8.46 1.31
CA SER A 54 -15.83 8.60 0.16
C SER A 54 -16.02 7.28 -0.57
N LEU A 55 -14.94 6.53 -0.77
CA LEU A 55 -14.96 5.20 -1.36
C LEU A 55 -15.87 4.27 -0.53
N ILE A 56 -15.59 4.09 0.76
CA ILE A 56 -16.40 3.23 1.65
C ILE A 56 -17.87 3.64 1.64
N ALA A 57 -18.18 4.93 1.70
CA ALA A 57 -19.56 5.43 1.71
C ALA A 57 -20.34 5.14 0.42
N SER A 58 -19.64 4.96 -0.70
CA SER A 58 -20.22 4.64 -2.01
C SER A 58 -20.37 3.15 -2.29
N MET A 59 -19.85 2.27 -1.41
CA MET A 59 -19.86 0.82 -1.64
C MET A 59 -21.16 0.19 -1.12
N GLU A 60 -21.82 -0.59 -1.97
CA GLU A 60 -22.98 -1.42 -1.60
C GLU A 60 -22.56 -2.84 -1.12
N GLU A 61 -21.30 -3.23 -1.36
CA GLU A 61 -20.75 -4.57 -1.06
C GLU A 61 -19.72 -4.59 0.11
N ASN A 62 -19.25 -5.81 0.44
CA ASN A 62 -18.29 -6.07 1.52
C ASN A 62 -16.95 -5.36 1.32
N SER A 63 -16.67 -4.38 2.19
CA SER A 63 -15.43 -3.59 2.24
C SER A 63 -14.47 -4.05 3.33
N LYS A 64 -14.57 -5.31 3.80
CA LYS A 64 -13.76 -5.85 4.90
C LYS A 64 -12.26 -5.59 4.75
N ASP A 65 -11.67 -5.94 3.61
CA ASP A 65 -10.23 -5.78 3.38
C ASP A 65 -9.79 -4.30 3.46
N LEU A 66 -10.62 -3.39 2.94
CA LEU A 66 -10.39 -1.95 3.02
C LEU A 66 -10.53 -1.41 4.44
N LEU A 67 -11.47 -1.94 5.22
CA LEU A 67 -11.65 -1.59 6.63
C LEU A 67 -10.50 -2.11 7.49
N ASP A 68 -10.03 -3.34 7.25
CA ASP A 68 -8.88 -3.93 7.94
C ASP A 68 -7.62 -3.06 7.65
N LEU A 69 -7.36 -2.70 6.39
CA LEU A 69 -6.30 -1.74 6.00
C LEU A 69 -6.45 -0.38 6.72
N CYS A 70 -7.67 0.13 6.84
CA CYS A 70 -7.93 1.39 7.53
C CYS A 70 -7.53 1.33 9.00
N ILE A 71 -7.97 0.29 9.71
CA ILE A 71 -7.76 0.13 11.15
C ILE A 71 -6.29 -0.09 11.45
N ASP A 72 -5.65 -0.99 10.70
CA ASP A 72 -4.31 -1.46 11.01
C ASP A 72 -3.23 -0.47 10.56
N VAL A 73 -3.47 0.26 9.47
CA VAL A 73 -2.44 1.08 8.81
C VAL A 73 -2.84 2.55 8.68
N ILE A 74 -3.90 2.86 7.93
CA ILE A 74 -4.17 4.26 7.50
C ILE A 74 -4.59 5.18 8.66
N TYR A 75 -5.38 4.66 9.61
CA TYR A 75 -5.83 5.38 10.80
C TYR A 75 -5.05 5.01 12.05
N HIS A 76 -3.97 4.24 11.92
CA HIS A 76 -3.12 3.87 13.03
C HIS A 76 -2.56 5.12 13.75
N ASN A 77 -2.46 5.08 15.08
CA ASN A 77 -2.06 6.24 15.91
C ASN A 77 -0.66 6.81 15.56
N ASN A 78 0.22 5.96 15.03
CA ASN A 78 1.55 6.37 14.58
C ASN A 78 1.57 6.89 13.13
N MET A 79 0.49 6.75 12.37
CA MET A 79 0.43 7.17 10.98
C MET A 79 0.45 8.69 10.88
N LYS A 80 1.45 9.18 10.14
CA LYS A 80 1.74 10.59 9.84
C LYS A 80 2.31 10.69 8.43
N ALA A 81 2.58 11.90 7.95
CA ALA A 81 3.21 12.12 6.64
C ALA A 81 4.43 11.23 6.40
N PHE A 82 5.29 11.10 7.41
CA PHE A 82 6.46 10.21 7.36
C PHE A 82 6.07 8.74 7.16
N GLY A 83 5.11 8.24 7.93
CA GLY A 83 4.65 6.86 7.81
C GLY A 83 3.98 6.59 6.46
N LEU A 84 3.22 7.55 5.93
CA LEU A 84 2.63 7.45 4.60
C LEU A 84 3.70 7.39 3.51
N HIS A 85 4.74 8.22 3.62
CA HIS A 85 5.88 8.15 2.71
C HIS A 85 6.54 6.76 2.72
N GLN A 86 6.79 6.21 3.91
CA GLN A 86 7.36 4.86 4.04
C GLN A 86 6.43 3.76 3.51
N LEU A 87 5.12 3.91 3.66
CA LEU A 87 4.12 2.98 3.09
C LEU A 87 4.14 3.01 1.55
N ILE A 88 4.24 4.20 0.95
CA ILE A 88 4.35 4.36 -0.50
C ILE A 88 5.63 3.70 -1.02
N LEU A 89 6.77 3.93 -0.35
CA LEU A 89 8.04 3.28 -0.72
C LEU A 89 7.96 1.76 -0.62
N LEU A 90 7.32 1.24 0.44
CA LEU A 90 7.10 -0.20 0.58
C LEU A 90 6.23 -0.74 -0.55
N TYR A 91 5.15 -0.05 -0.90
CA TYR A 91 4.24 -0.45 -1.98
C TYR A 91 4.94 -0.52 -3.33
N ILE A 92 5.71 0.53 -3.71
CA ILE A 92 6.49 0.55 -4.96
C ILE A 92 7.49 -0.61 -5.01
N LYS A 93 8.14 -0.90 -3.88
CA LYS A 93 9.07 -2.03 -3.80
C LYS A 93 8.35 -3.36 -3.99
N TRP A 94 7.19 -3.54 -3.35
CA TRP A 94 6.39 -4.76 -3.45
C TRP A 94 5.83 -4.97 -4.86
N GLU A 95 5.38 -3.92 -5.55
CA GLU A 95 4.93 -4.01 -6.96
C GLU A 95 6.06 -4.53 -7.86
N ARG A 96 7.27 -3.98 -7.73
CA ARG A 96 8.43 -4.46 -8.49
C ARG A 96 8.78 -5.92 -8.19
N GLU A 97 8.76 -6.31 -6.92
CA GLU A 97 9.02 -7.70 -6.52
C GLU A 97 7.93 -8.67 -6.99
N LYS A 98 6.71 -8.19 -7.22
CA LYS A 98 5.59 -8.95 -7.78
C LYS A 98 5.80 -9.16 -9.29
N GLU A 99 6.09 -8.09 -10.03
CA GLU A 99 6.40 -8.15 -11.47
C GLU A 99 7.58 -9.09 -11.76
N GLU A 100 8.67 -8.97 -10.99
CA GLU A 100 9.83 -9.85 -11.14
C GLU A 100 9.50 -11.34 -10.91
N LYS A 101 8.54 -11.67 -10.03
CA LYS A 101 8.14 -13.07 -9.81
C LYS A 101 7.29 -13.62 -10.95
N GLU A 102 6.38 -12.81 -11.48
CA GLU A 102 5.54 -13.18 -12.61
C GLU A 102 6.40 -13.48 -13.85
N ASP A 103 7.42 -12.65 -14.12
CA ASP A 103 8.37 -12.86 -15.23
C ASP A 103 9.23 -14.14 -15.09
N ASN A 104 9.64 -14.50 -13.86
CA ASN A 104 10.45 -15.71 -13.62
C ASN A 104 9.62 -17.01 -13.64
N GLU A 105 8.32 -16.95 -13.35
CA GLU A 105 7.44 -18.13 -13.42
C GLU A 105 7.15 -18.52 -14.88
N ASP A 106 7.00 -17.54 -15.78
CA ASP A 106 6.78 -17.78 -17.21
C ASP A 106 8.00 -18.45 -17.89
N GLU A 107 9.24 -18.04 -17.57
CA GLU A 107 10.46 -18.68 -18.11
C GLU A 107 10.63 -20.14 -17.66
N SER A 108 10.10 -20.53 -16.49
CA SER A 108 10.26 -21.88 -15.94
C SER A 108 9.33 -22.94 -16.59
N THR A 109 8.31 -22.51 -17.34
CA THR A 109 7.34 -23.42 -17.96
C THR A 109 7.71 -23.85 -19.39
N GLU A 110 8.65 -23.17 -20.06
CA GLU A 110 9.07 -23.49 -21.43
C GLU A 110 10.15 -24.58 -21.52
N GLU A 111 10.85 -24.93 -20.43
CA GLU A 111 11.94 -25.93 -20.48
C GLU A 111 11.50 -27.40 -20.34
N THR A 112 10.21 -27.71 -20.11
CA THR A 112 9.76 -29.10 -19.85
C THR A 112 9.19 -29.87 -21.06
N HIS A 113 9.26 -29.34 -22.28
CA HIS A 113 8.71 -30.02 -23.48
C HIS A 113 9.75 -30.51 -24.51
N ASN A 114 11.04 -30.56 -24.18
CA ASN A 114 12.06 -31.17 -25.05
C ASN A 114 12.83 -32.29 -24.34
N SER A 115 12.23 -33.48 -24.24
CA SER A 115 12.93 -34.77 -24.03
C SER A 115 12.09 -35.93 -24.54
#